data_AF-A0A318Z3X9-F1
#
_entry.id   AF-A0A318Z3X9-F1
#
_cell.length_a   1.000
_cell.length_b   1.000
_cell.length_c   1.000
_cell.angle_alpha   90.00
_cell.angle_beta   90.00
_cell.angle_gamma   90.00
#
_symmetry.space_group_name_H-M   'P 1'
#
loop_
_entity.id
_entity.type
_entity.pdbx_description
1 polymer ?
#
loop_
_entity_poly.entity_id
_entity_poly.type
_entity_poly.pdbx_seq_one_letter_code
_entity_poly.pdbx_strand_id
1 'polypeptide(L)'
;MTRNLAKVRFFFTLVLCVLPRAAIRIPAAVVRACLKKLPLGSSMWNGFAGALMTNTPPDQLQAVLPSTLETYEAWVQSHGVSRAVDVLAADNATRLLWIGPSVSKKVLLFFHGGGYVMPLSEAHLDWMAYLRAEAVNAGVDMSVCILEYDLIPTSKYPRQMKQAISALQRLLISGYRPSDIVFGGDSAGGHLSLSLMSHLHCHYQAKEGAKDVIHIQGPVKGCFLVSPLASFDFNEWGRYFVDDSPWHEEIFAGYGWGMALDVPDSWWDGFTAVDHILVTGGCEEVFSDHIRLLGKVLKTKCKGNVALHMSNETHDGPLMDFGARRPPSATTRAIKDFVIACLKD
;
A
#
# COMPACT_ATOMS: atom_id res chain seq x y z
N MET A 1 2.97 -24.53 14.40
CA MET A 1 3.81 -25.26 13.44
C MET A 1 5.22 -24.69 13.54
N THR A 2 6.29 -25.49 13.63
CA THR A 2 7.65 -24.93 13.78
C THR A 2 8.06 -24.22 12.47
N ARG A 3 8.68 -23.03 12.57
CA ARG A 3 9.13 -22.23 11.40
C ARG A 3 9.97 -23.06 10.41
N ASN A 4 10.74 -24.02 10.92
CA ASN A 4 11.52 -24.96 10.09
C ASN A 4 10.66 -25.87 9.22
N LEU A 5 9.54 -26.39 9.74
CA LEU A 5 8.62 -27.22 8.96
C LEU A 5 7.94 -26.39 7.85
N ALA A 6 7.57 -25.14 8.14
CA ALA A 6 7.01 -24.23 7.14
C ALA A 6 8.02 -23.90 6.01
N LYS A 7 9.31 -23.73 6.34
CA LYS A 7 10.38 -23.57 5.32
C LYS A 7 10.54 -24.80 4.43
N VAL A 8 10.49 -26.00 5.01
CA VAL A 8 10.56 -27.25 4.22
C VAL A 8 9.34 -27.36 3.30
N ARG A 9 8.13 -27.06 3.80
CA ARG A 9 6.92 -27.04 2.97
C ARG A 9 7.02 -26.01 1.85
N PHE A 10 7.52 -24.81 2.15
CA PHE A 10 7.76 -23.78 1.14
C PHE A 10 8.70 -24.28 0.04
N PHE A 11 9.79 -24.97 0.38
CA PHE A 11 10.69 -25.53 -0.62
C PHE A 11 9.99 -26.50 -1.58
N PHE A 12 9.18 -27.43 -1.06
CA PHE A 12 8.40 -28.33 -1.91
C PHE A 12 7.37 -27.59 -2.75
N THR A 13 6.64 -26.63 -2.18
CA THR A 13 5.69 -25.78 -2.90
C THR A 13 6.37 -24.99 -4.02
N LEU A 14 7.56 -24.44 -3.75
CA LEU A 14 8.36 -23.71 -4.72
C LEU A 14 8.72 -24.61 -5.91
N VAL A 15 9.27 -25.80 -5.63
CA VAL A 15 9.74 -26.73 -6.68
C VAL A 15 8.60 -27.37 -7.46
N LEU A 16 7.53 -27.81 -6.77
CA LEU A 16 6.47 -28.61 -7.38
C LEU A 16 5.31 -27.79 -7.94
N CYS A 17 5.08 -26.57 -7.44
CA CYS A 17 3.94 -25.75 -7.82
C CYS A 17 4.37 -24.42 -8.45
N VAL A 18 5.23 -23.65 -7.78
CA VAL A 18 5.61 -22.30 -8.23
C VAL A 18 6.47 -22.34 -9.48
N LEU A 19 7.57 -23.09 -9.51
CA LEU A 19 8.49 -23.13 -10.65
C LEU A 19 7.80 -23.64 -11.94
N PRO A 20 6.99 -24.71 -11.92
CA PRO A 20 6.23 -25.12 -13.10
C PRO A 20 5.25 -24.04 -13.58
N ARG A 21 4.55 -23.36 -12.67
CA ARG A 21 3.65 -22.25 -13.04
C ARG A 21 4.41 -21.04 -13.58
N ALA A 22 5.56 -20.72 -13.00
CA ALA A 22 6.44 -19.64 -13.44
C ALA A 22 7.02 -19.92 -14.84
N ALA A 23 7.36 -21.18 -15.14
CA ALA A 23 7.82 -21.59 -16.46
C ALA A 23 6.77 -21.37 -17.56
N ILE A 24 5.48 -21.27 -17.21
CA ILE A 24 4.39 -20.90 -18.13
C ILE A 24 4.17 -19.38 -18.13
N ARG A 25 4.11 -18.76 -16.96
CA ARG A 25 3.76 -17.33 -16.81
C ARG A 25 4.87 -16.39 -17.29
N ILE A 26 6.14 -16.72 -17.07
CA ILE A 26 7.29 -15.88 -17.45
C ILE A 26 7.37 -15.76 -18.98
N PRO A 27 7.37 -16.84 -19.79
CA PRO A 27 7.36 -16.70 -21.25
C PRO A 27 6.18 -15.89 -21.78
N ALA A 28 4.98 -16.10 -21.23
CA ALA A 28 3.81 -15.30 -21.60
C ALA A 28 4.00 -13.81 -21.27
N ALA A 29 4.63 -13.49 -20.13
CA ALA A 29 4.98 -12.12 -19.75
C ALA A 29 6.06 -11.53 -20.68
N VAL A 30 7.07 -12.31 -21.08
CA VAL A 30 8.10 -11.90 -22.05
C VAL A 30 7.47 -11.58 -23.41
N VAL A 31 6.60 -12.45 -23.92
CA VAL A 31 5.90 -12.21 -25.20
C VAL A 31 5.08 -10.92 -25.12
N ARG A 32 4.30 -10.72 -24.06
CA ARG A 32 3.56 -9.46 -23.85
C ARG A 32 4.50 -8.25 -23.76
N ALA A 33 5.61 -8.37 -23.05
CA ALA A 33 6.58 -7.29 -22.91
C ALA A 33 7.21 -6.90 -24.25
N CYS A 34 7.56 -7.88 -25.10
CA CYS A 34 8.06 -7.62 -26.44
C CYS A 34 7.01 -6.96 -27.34
N LEU A 35 5.77 -7.47 -27.33
CA LEU A 35 4.67 -6.91 -28.13
C LEU A 35 4.33 -5.47 -27.74
N LYS A 36 4.42 -5.15 -26.45
CA LYS A 36 3.98 -3.87 -25.87
C LYS A 36 5.13 -2.95 -25.46
N LYS A 37 6.37 -3.31 -25.80
CA LYS A 37 7.60 -2.57 -25.48
C LYS A 37 7.73 -2.22 -23.99
N LEU A 38 7.41 -3.17 -23.12
CA LEU A 38 7.54 -3.03 -21.66
C LEU A 38 8.95 -3.39 -21.17
N PRO A 39 9.36 -2.92 -19.98
CA PRO A 39 10.59 -3.37 -19.33
C PRO A 39 10.56 -4.89 -19.11
N LEU A 40 11.50 -5.60 -19.76
CA LEU A 40 11.53 -7.05 -19.76
C LEU A 40 11.73 -7.64 -18.35
N GLY A 41 12.67 -7.08 -17.58
CA GLY A 41 12.96 -7.54 -16.22
C GLY A 41 11.75 -7.46 -15.28
N SER A 42 11.07 -6.30 -15.23
CA SER A 42 9.87 -6.10 -14.42
C SER A 42 8.72 -7.03 -14.86
N SER A 43 8.59 -7.25 -16.16
CA SER A 43 7.57 -8.16 -16.71
C SER A 43 7.83 -9.62 -16.31
N MET A 44 9.09 -10.07 -16.37
CA MET A 44 9.48 -11.40 -15.91
C MET A 44 9.25 -11.57 -14.41
N TRP A 45 9.65 -10.56 -13.60
CA TRP A 45 9.42 -10.57 -12.16
C TRP A 45 7.92 -10.66 -11.84
N ASN A 46 7.07 -9.88 -12.49
CA ASN A 46 5.62 -9.96 -12.28
C ASN A 46 5.03 -11.31 -12.71
N GLY A 47 5.57 -11.93 -13.75
CA GLY A 47 5.23 -13.31 -14.12
C GLY A 47 5.57 -14.31 -13.01
N PHE A 48 6.75 -14.16 -12.40
CA PHE A 48 7.21 -14.98 -11.28
C PHE A 48 6.42 -14.71 -10.00
N ALA A 49 6.25 -13.44 -9.61
CA ALA A 49 5.47 -13.03 -8.44
C ALA A 49 4.04 -13.53 -8.53
N GLY A 50 3.39 -13.42 -9.69
CA GLY A 50 2.06 -14.01 -9.90
C GLY A 50 2.04 -15.53 -9.73
N ALA A 51 3.08 -16.25 -10.17
CA ALA A 51 3.18 -17.70 -9.92
C ALA A 51 3.38 -18.02 -8.44
N LEU A 52 4.25 -17.27 -7.77
CA LEU A 52 4.52 -17.41 -6.34
C LEU A 52 3.25 -17.17 -5.52
N MET A 53 2.56 -16.06 -5.78
CA MET A 53 1.35 -15.68 -5.05
C MET A 53 0.24 -16.72 -5.23
N THR A 54 -0.09 -17.10 -6.46
CA THR A 54 -1.20 -18.05 -6.70
C THR A 54 -0.95 -19.46 -6.15
N ASN A 55 0.31 -19.86 -5.89
CA ASN A 55 0.62 -21.25 -5.54
C ASN A 55 1.22 -21.43 -4.15
N THR A 56 1.39 -20.35 -3.38
CA THR A 56 2.06 -20.41 -2.08
C THR A 56 1.12 -19.95 -0.98
N PRO A 57 0.80 -20.82 0.00
CA PRO A 57 0.07 -20.42 1.19
C PRO A 57 0.78 -19.29 1.95
N PRO A 58 0.04 -18.31 2.52
CA PRO A 58 0.63 -17.17 3.22
C PRO A 58 1.65 -17.53 4.31
N ASP A 59 1.36 -18.55 5.13
CA ASP A 59 2.23 -19.01 6.23
C ASP A 59 3.58 -19.54 5.74
N GLN A 60 3.60 -20.23 4.60
CA GLN A 60 4.83 -20.75 4.00
C GLN A 60 5.69 -19.63 3.43
N LEU A 61 5.08 -18.65 2.78
CA LEU A 61 5.80 -17.50 2.22
C LEU A 61 6.43 -16.65 3.33
N GLN A 62 5.68 -16.38 4.40
CA GLN A 62 6.18 -15.63 5.56
C GLN A 62 7.27 -16.37 6.33
N ALA A 63 7.31 -17.71 6.30
CA ALA A 63 8.34 -18.48 7.00
C ALA A 63 9.76 -18.25 6.45
N VAL A 64 9.87 -17.88 5.16
CA VAL A 64 11.14 -17.64 4.45
C VAL A 64 11.49 -16.16 4.26
N LEU A 65 10.55 -15.25 4.51
CA LEU A 65 10.78 -13.82 4.46
C LEU A 65 11.17 -13.27 5.85
N PRO A 66 12.01 -12.22 5.91
CA PRO A 66 12.15 -11.43 7.12
C PRO A 66 10.84 -10.69 7.41
N SER A 67 10.57 -10.43 8.69
CA SER A 67 9.48 -9.54 9.11
C SER A 67 9.74 -8.09 8.68
N THR A 68 8.70 -7.25 8.74
CA THR A 68 8.81 -5.82 8.44
C THR A 68 9.82 -5.13 9.36
N LEU A 69 9.76 -5.40 10.68
CA LEU A 69 10.74 -4.88 11.63
C LEU A 69 12.17 -5.38 11.37
N GLU A 70 12.37 -6.69 11.13
CA GLU A 70 13.71 -7.24 10.81
C GLU A 70 14.30 -6.58 9.55
N THR A 71 13.46 -6.36 8.53
CA THR A 71 13.86 -5.67 7.29
C THR A 71 14.25 -4.22 7.54
N TYR A 72 13.44 -3.50 8.32
CA TYR A 72 13.74 -2.12 8.70
C TYR A 72 15.02 -2.00 9.53
N GLU A 73 15.23 -2.88 10.51
CA GLU A 73 16.43 -2.86 11.36
C GLU A 73 17.70 -3.15 10.55
N ALA A 74 17.64 -4.11 9.62
CA ALA A 74 18.74 -4.39 8.71
C ALA A 74 19.05 -3.20 7.78
N TRP A 75 18.01 -2.54 7.25
CA TRP A 75 18.16 -1.37 6.39
C TRP A 75 18.72 -0.15 7.14
N VAL A 76 18.25 0.09 8.37
CA VAL A 76 18.77 1.14 9.26
C VAL A 76 20.26 0.93 9.51
N GLN A 77 20.65 -0.31 9.81
CA GLN A 77 22.05 -0.68 10.04
C GLN A 77 22.91 -0.48 8.78
N SER A 78 22.42 -0.93 7.61
CA SER A 78 23.19 -0.84 6.36
C SER A 78 23.37 0.59 5.85
N HIS A 79 22.44 1.49 6.17
CA HIS A 79 22.48 2.90 5.76
C HIS A 79 23.10 3.83 6.81
N GLY A 80 23.47 3.31 7.98
CA GLY A 80 24.06 4.12 9.06
C GLY A 80 23.14 5.21 9.61
N VAL A 81 21.83 5.01 9.52
CA VAL A 81 20.82 5.94 10.03
C VAL A 81 20.36 5.54 11.44
N SER A 82 19.74 6.45 12.17
CA SER A 82 19.23 6.14 13.51
C SER A 82 17.92 5.35 13.46
N ARG A 83 17.84 4.29 14.28
CA ARG A 83 16.60 3.54 14.49
C ARG A 83 15.57 4.43 15.17
N ALA A 84 14.38 4.57 14.59
CA ALA A 84 13.27 5.32 15.16
C ALA A 84 11.96 4.55 14.98
N VAL A 85 11.44 4.01 16.09
CA VAL A 85 10.25 3.14 16.11
C VAL A 85 9.35 3.57 17.25
N ASP A 86 8.10 3.90 16.95
CA ASP A 86 7.06 4.12 17.96
C ASP A 86 6.14 2.90 18.04
N VAL A 87 5.65 2.59 19.24
CA VAL A 87 4.59 1.60 19.46
C VAL A 87 3.31 2.35 19.82
N LEU A 88 2.22 2.04 19.13
CA LEU A 88 0.93 2.69 19.36
C LEU A 88 0.33 2.23 20.68
N ALA A 89 -0.04 3.18 21.55
CA ALA A 89 -0.70 2.91 22.82
C ALA A 89 -2.10 2.29 22.67
N ALA A 90 -2.72 2.41 21.47
CA ALA A 90 -4.05 1.88 21.18
C ALA A 90 -4.13 0.35 21.37
N ASP A 91 -3.06 -0.37 21.03
CA ASP A 91 -2.98 -1.83 21.17
C ASP A 91 -1.66 -2.34 21.76
N ASN A 92 -0.72 -1.45 22.06
CA ASN A 92 0.63 -1.75 22.54
C ASN A 92 1.42 -2.73 21.66
N ALA A 93 1.08 -2.79 20.36
CA ALA A 93 1.65 -3.77 19.43
C ALA A 93 1.99 -3.16 18.07
N THR A 94 1.10 -2.33 17.52
CA THR A 94 1.28 -1.71 16.19
C THR A 94 2.44 -0.74 16.22
N ARG A 95 3.32 -0.84 15.20
CA ARG A 95 4.54 -0.02 15.12
C ARG A 95 4.48 1.00 14.00
N LEU A 96 5.05 2.16 14.27
CA LEU A 96 5.38 3.18 13.28
C LEU A 96 6.89 3.20 13.10
N LEU A 97 7.36 2.96 11.89
CA LEU A 97 8.77 2.92 11.52
C LEU A 97 9.14 4.21 10.80
N TRP A 98 10.12 4.95 11.31
CA TRP A 98 10.44 6.27 10.78
C TRP A 98 11.67 6.26 9.89
N ILE A 99 11.61 6.99 8.78
CA ILE A 99 12.77 7.40 7.99
C ILE A 99 12.93 8.91 8.16
N GLY A 100 14.04 9.31 8.79
CA GLY A 100 14.23 10.67 9.28
C GLY A 100 13.82 10.83 10.75
N PRO A 101 13.86 12.06 11.30
CA PRO A 101 13.41 12.35 12.66
C PRO A 101 11.93 11.98 12.87
N SER A 102 11.56 11.42 14.03
CA SER A 102 10.15 11.13 14.35
C SER A 102 9.30 12.39 14.60
N VAL A 103 9.93 13.57 14.60
CA VAL A 103 9.29 14.89 14.67
C VAL A 103 9.82 15.74 13.52
N SER A 104 8.91 16.20 12.66
CA SER A 104 9.20 17.08 11.50
C SER A 104 8.00 17.99 11.26
N LYS A 105 8.12 19.00 10.40
CA LYS A 105 6.97 19.87 10.08
C LYS A 105 5.90 19.18 9.24
N LYS A 106 6.29 18.26 8.37
CA LYS A 106 5.41 17.56 7.42
C LYS A 106 5.66 16.06 7.47
N VAL A 107 4.65 15.23 7.23
CA VAL A 107 4.82 13.77 7.29
C VAL A 107 4.17 13.07 6.10
N LEU A 108 4.90 12.10 5.55
CA LEU A 108 4.37 11.10 4.64
C LEU A 108 4.05 9.83 5.43
N LEU A 109 2.76 9.49 5.60
CA LEU A 109 2.31 8.21 6.16
C LEU A 109 2.19 7.16 5.05
N PHE A 110 3.05 6.14 5.08
CA PHE A 110 3.15 5.14 4.02
C PHE A 110 2.61 3.77 4.43
N PHE A 111 1.89 3.13 3.52
CA PHE A 111 1.39 1.77 3.61
C PHE A 111 2.01 0.91 2.49
N HIS A 112 2.78 -0.10 2.85
CA HIS A 112 3.47 -0.94 1.87
C HIS A 112 2.51 -1.87 1.12
N GLY A 113 2.92 -2.38 -0.04
CA GLY A 113 2.21 -3.42 -0.78
C GLY A 113 2.50 -4.83 -0.27
N GLY A 114 2.33 -5.82 -1.13
CA GLY A 114 2.59 -7.23 -0.78
C GLY A 114 1.36 -8.09 -0.52
N GLY A 115 0.18 -7.63 -0.95
CA GLY A 115 -1.05 -8.43 -0.94
C GLY A 115 -1.56 -8.78 0.45
N TYR A 116 -1.22 -7.98 1.48
CA TYR A 116 -1.44 -8.28 2.90
C TYR A 116 -0.74 -9.55 3.42
N VAL A 117 0.09 -10.21 2.61
CA VAL A 117 0.82 -11.44 2.96
C VAL A 117 2.30 -11.15 3.15
N MET A 118 2.91 -10.42 2.21
CA MET A 118 4.34 -10.17 2.23
C MET A 118 4.65 -8.97 3.14
N PRO A 119 5.65 -9.10 4.03
CA PRO A 119 6.18 -7.98 4.78
C PRO A 119 6.77 -6.90 3.86
N LEU A 120 6.98 -5.72 4.43
CA LEU A 120 7.71 -4.65 3.76
C LEU A 120 9.09 -5.15 3.31
N SER A 121 9.49 -4.74 2.10
CA SER A 121 10.80 -5.06 1.52
C SER A 121 11.75 -3.88 1.56
N GLU A 122 13.05 -4.15 1.42
CA GLU A 122 14.10 -3.12 1.32
C GLU A 122 13.80 -2.08 0.24
N ALA A 123 13.25 -2.51 -0.91
CA ALA A 123 12.88 -1.63 -2.01
C ALA A 123 11.82 -0.57 -1.62
N HIS A 124 10.91 -0.89 -0.68
CA HIS A 124 9.97 0.11 -0.17
C HIS A 124 10.70 1.17 0.68
N LEU A 125 11.69 0.75 1.49
CA LEU A 125 12.49 1.67 2.32
C LEU A 125 13.35 2.58 1.46
N ASP A 126 14.00 2.03 0.43
CA ASP A 126 14.79 2.79 -0.54
C ASP A 126 13.92 3.82 -1.27
N TRP A 127 12.71 3.42 -1.69
CA TRP A 127 11.76 4.32 -2.33
C TRP A 127 11.32 5.46 -1.40
N MET A 128 10.96 5.14 -0.15
CA MET A 128 10.54 6.14 0.82
C MET A 128 11.69 7.06 1.23
N ALA A 129 12.91 6.54 1.36
CA ALA A 129 14.11 7.33 1.60
C ALA A 129 14.41 8.29 0.43
N TYR A 130 14.21 7.84 -0.82
CA TYR A 130 14.30 8.68 -1.99
C TYR A 130 13.27 9.82 -1.97
N LEU A 131 11.98 9.52 -1.72
CA LEU A 131 10.95 10.55 -1.64
C LEU A 131 11.25 11.59 -0.56
N ARG A 132 11.74 11.14 0.59
CA ARG A 132 12.18 12.02 1.67
C ARG A 132 13.33 12.93 1.24
N ALA A 133 14.39 12.36 0.65
CA ALA A 133 15.55 13.11 0.22
C ALA A 133 15.16 14.19 -0.80
N GLU A 134 14.32 13.85 -1.77
CA GLU A 134 13.84 14.80 -2.78
C GLU A 134 12.99 15.93 -2.18
N ALA A 135 12.14 15.61 -1.19
CA ALA A 135 11.35 16.62 -0.49
C ALA A 135 12.23 17.58 0.31
N VAL A 136 13.22 17.06 1.05
CA VAL A 136 14.21 17.87 1.78
C VAL A 136 15.00 18.76 0.82
N ASN A 137 15.45 18.22 -0.32
CA ASN A 137 16.15 18.98 -1.36
C ASN A 137 15.27 20.09 -1.95
N ALA A 138 13.95 19.90 -1.98
CA ALA A 138 12.98 20.90 -2.42
C ALA A 138 12.57 21.91 -1.33
N GLY A 139 13.17 21.84 -0.14
CA GLY A 139 12.90 22.75 0.99
C GLY A 139 11.75 22.31 1.90
N VAL A 140 11.25 21.08 1.76
CA VAL A 140 10.18 20.52 2.59
C VAL A 140 10.78 19.71 3.74
N ASP A 141 10.61 20.19 4.97
CA ASP A 141 10.99 19.45 6.18
C ASP A 141 9.99 18.30 6.44
N MET A 142 10.26 17.17 5.78
CA MET A 142 9.41 15.99 5.78
C MET A 142 10.12 14.76 6.37
N SER A 143 9.40 14.02 7.21
CA SER A 143 9.75 12.64 7.57
C SER A 143 8.77 11.64 6.96
N VAL A 144 9.21 10.39 6.81
CA VAL A 144 8.33 9.29 6.41
C VAL A 144 8.02 8.45 7.63
N CYS A 145 6.73 8.20 7.85
CA CYS A 145 6.19 7.31 8.85
C CYS A 145 5.59 6.10 8.15
N ILE A 146 6.17 4.92 8.34
CA ILE A 146 5.69 3.68 7.73
C ILE A 146 4.90 2.90 8.78
N LEU A 147 3.66 2.53 8.45
CA LEU A 147 2.86 1.67 9.32
C LEU A 147 3.27 0.21 9.12
N GLU A 148 3.73 -0.45 10.18
CA GLU A 148 3.82 -1.90 10.25
C GLU A 148 2.47 -2.47 10.66
N TYR A 149 1.59 -2.69 9.67
CA TYR A 149 0.28 -3.30 9.87
C TYR A 149 0.38 -4.83 9.87
N ASP A 150 -0.63 -5.49 10.46
CA ASP A 150 -0.66 -6.95 10.60
C ASP A 150 -0.92 -7.63 9.25
N LEU A 151 -0.35 -8.82 9.05
CA LEU A 151 -0.48 -9.59 7.82
C LEU A 151 -1.43 -10.79 8.00
N ILE A 152 -2.05 -11.22 6.90
CA ILE A 152 -2.77 -12.49 6.85
C ILE A 152 -1.77 -13.65 6.81
N PRO A 153 -2.10 -14.82 7.38
CA PRO A 153 -3.43 -15.23 7.84
C PRO A 153 -3.73 -14.88 9.30
N THR A 154 -2.76 -14.30 10.03
CA THR A 154 -2.87 -14.03 11.47
C THR A 154 -3.96 -13.01 11.77
N SER A 155 -4.03 -11.93 10.99
CA SER A 155 -5.00 -10.86 11.18
C SER A 155 -5.72 -10.58 9.86
N LYS A 156 -7.04 -10.66 9.89
CA LYS A 156 -7.91 -10.41 8.73
C LYS A 156 -8.50 -8.99 8.75
N TYR A 157 -9.17 -8.61 7.68
CA TYR A 157 -10.00 -7.41 7.64
C TYR A 157 -10.94 -7.35 8.87
N PRO A 158 -11.20 -6.20 9.50
CA PRO A 158 -10.73 -4.83 9.20
C PRO A 158 -9.48 -4.41 9.99
N ARG A 159 -8.67 -5.35 10.52
CA ARG A 159 -7.56 -5.03 11.43
C ARG A 159 -6.59 -4.00 10.87
N GLN A 160 -6.19 -4.15 9.62
CA GLN A 160 -5.22 -3.28 8.94
C GLN A 160 -5.78 -1.85 8.79
N MET A 161 -7.07 -1.72 8.44
CA MET A 161 -7.74 -0.43 8.39
C MET A 161 -7.73 0.25 9.77
N LYS A 162 -8.05 -0.48 10.84
CA LYS A 162 -7.99 0.05 12.22
C LYS A 162 -6.58 0.48 12.65
N GLN A 163 -5.54 -0.22 12.18
CA GLN A 163 -4.15 0.20 12.37
C GLN A 163 -3.82 1.49 11.62
N ALA A 164 -4.31 1.65 10.38
CA ALA A 164 -4.14 2.88 9.61
C ALA A 164 -4.85 4.09 10.26
N ILE A 165 -6.05 3.88 10.79
CA ILE A 165 -6.80 4.86 11.58
C ILE A 165 -5.98 5.25 12.82
N SER A 166 -5.51 4.28 13.59
CA SER A 166 -4.70 4.52 14.80
C SER A 166 -3.39 5.26 14.50
N ALA A 167 -2.74 4.96 13.36
CA ALA A 167 -1.53 5.63 12.90
C ALA A 167 -1.80 7.11 12.58
N LEU A 168 -2.86 7.40 11.81
CA LEU A 168 -3.26 8.78 11.51
C LEU A 168 -3.61 9.54 12.79
N GLN A 169 -4.39 8.93 13.69
CA GLN A 169 -4.75 9.53 14.97
C GLN A 169 -3.51 9.84 15.83
N ARG A 170 -2.52 8.94 15.85
CA ARG A 170 -1.25 9.17 16.56
C ARG A 170 -0.52 10.40 16.02
N LEU A 171 -0.48 10.59 14.69
CA LEU A 171 0.14 11.77 14.07
C LEU A 171 -0.60 13.05 14.45
N LEU A 172 -1.93 13.05 14.40
CA LEU A 172 -2.74 14.20 14.82
C LEU A 172 -2.51 14.57 16.29
N ILE A 173 -2.46 13.57 17.20
CA ILE A 173 -2.16 13.78 18.61
C ILE A 173 -0.72 14.30 18.83
N SER A 174 0.23 13.92 17.98
CA SER A 174 1.59 14.47 17.98
C SER A 174 1.69 15.92 17.52
N GLY A 175 0.58 16.54 17.08
CA GLY A 175 0.52 17.95 16.71
C GLY A 175 0.59 18.22 15.20
N TYR A 176 0.63 17.19 14.34
CA TYR A 176 0.46 17.39 12.91
C TYR A 176 -0.97 17.84 12.61
N ARG A 177 -1.14 18.89 11.80
CA ARG A 177 -2.45 19.25 11.25
C ARG A 177 -2.76 18.34 10.06
N PRO A 178 -4.03 18.11 9.69
CA PRO A 178 -4.37 17.39 8.46
C PRO A 178 -3.64 17.94 7.21
N SER A 179 -3.45 19.27 7.14
CA SER A 179 -2.72 19.96 6.07
C SER A 179 -1.20 19.69 6.03
N ASP A 180 -0.65 19.05 7.06
CA ASP A 180 0.78 18.70 7.16
C ASP A 180 1.04 17.23 6.78
N ILE A 181 -0.02 16.48 6.42
CA ILE A 181 0.02 15.04 6.19
C ILE A 181 -0.29 14.73 4.72
N VAL A 182 0.58 13.95 4.09
CA VAL A 182 0.25 13.15 2.92
C VAL A 182 0.27 11.68 3.34
N PHE A 183 -0.67 10.88 2.87
CA PHE A 183 -0.57 9.42 3.04
C PHE A 183 -0.67 8.70 1.69
N GLY A 184 -0.24 7.45 1.64
CA GLY A 184 -0.33 6.69 0.41
C GLY A 184 0.33 5.33 0.49
N GLY A 185 0.15 4.55 -0.57
CA GLY A 185 0.69 3.20 -0.62
C GLY A 185 0.60 2.56 -1.99
N ASP A 186 1.24 1.41 -2.13
CA ASP A 186 1.25 0.60 -3.33
C ASP A 186 0.43 -0.69 -3.17
N SER A 187 -0.24 -1.13 -4.24
CA SER A 187 -0.97 -2.40 -4.28
C SER A 187 -1.95 -2.56 -3.12
N ALA A 188 -1.70 -3.48 -2.19
CA ALA A 188 -2.46 -3.65 -0.95
C ALA A 188 -2.38 -2.43 -0.01
N GLY A 189 -1.26 -1.71 0.04
CA GLY A 189 -1.14 -0.43 0.73
C GLY A 189 -1.89 0.70 0.04
N GLY A 190 -2.01 0.66 -1.29
CA GLY A 190 -2.91 1.52 -2.05
C GLY A 190 -4.38 1.26 -1.69
N HIS A 191 -4.75 -0.01 -1.55
CA HIS A 191 -6.05 -0.39 -1.00
C HIS A 191 -6.24 0.10 0.45
N LEU A 192 -5.25 -0.07 1.33
CA LEU A 192 -5.32 0.42 2.71
C LEU A 192 -5.50 1.95 2.76
N SER A 193 -4.89 2.67 1.83
CA SER A 193 -5.09 4.12 1.66
C SER A 193 -6.54 4.45 1.29
N LEU A 194 -7.14 3.69 0.38
CA LEU A 194 -8.57 3.83 0.04
C LEU A 194 -9.47 3.55 1.25
N SER A 195 -9.15 2.53 2.04
CA SER A 195 -9.88 2.23 3.28
C SER A 195 -9.81 3.36 4.29
N LEU A 196 -8.63 3.98 4.45
CA LEU A 196 -8.48 5.15 5.31
C LEU A 196 -9.26 6.34 4.76
N MET A 197 -9.21 6.61 3.45
CA MET A 197 -10.05 7.65 2.83
C MET A 197 -11.53 7.42 3.12
N SER A 198 -12.00 6.19 2.90
CA SER A 198 -13.38 5.77 3.16
C SER A 198 -13.78 6.08 4.61
N HIS A 199 -12.93 5.71 5.59
CA HIS A 199 -13.10 6.02 7.01
C HIS A 199 -13.14 7.54 7.33
N LEU A 200 -12.42 8.36 6.58
CA LEU A 200 -12.47 9.81 6.78
C LEU A 200 -13.73 10.44 6.16
N HIS A 201 -14.35 9.77 5.18
CA HIS A 201 -15.59 10.22 4.55
C HIS A 201 -16.82 9.86 5.38
N CYS A 202 -16.92 8.60 5.77
CA CYS A 202 -17.93 8.07 6.67
C CYS A 202 -17.17 7.51 7.87
N HIS A 203 -17.58 7.73 9.12
CA HIS A 203 -16.84 7.16 10.24
C HIS A 203 -17.12 5.66 10.37
N TYR A 204 -16.08 4.83 10.32
CA TYR A 204 -16.23 3.39 10.59
C TYR A 204 -16.73 3.19 12.02
N GLN A 205 -17.92 2.61 12.17
CA GLN A 205 -18.51 2.28 13.45
C GLN A 205 -18.30 0.79 13.73
N ALA A 206 -17.24 0.45 14.47
CA ALA A 206 -17.09 -0.89 14.99
C ALA A 206 -18.25 -1.23 15.94
N LYS A 207 -18.69 -2.49 15.96
CA LYS A 207 -19.70 -3.01 16.91
C LYS A 207 -19.32 -2.79 18.40
N GLU A 208 -18.05 -2.47 18.69
CA GLU A 208 -17.50 -2.25 20.05
C GLU A 208 -17.39 -0.77 20.48
N GLY A 209 -18.18 0.12 19.88
CA GLY A 209 -18.30 1.53 20.29
C GLY A 209 -17.32 2.47 19.57
N ALA A 210 -17.57 3.77 19.69
CA ALA A 210 -16.96 4.88 18.93
C ALA A 210 -15.46 5.15 19.20
N LYS A 211 -14.63 4.12 19.43
CA LYS A 211 -13.20 4.26 19.71
C LYS A 211 -12.37 4.61 18.47
N ASP A 212 -12.87 4.32 17.28
CA ASP A 212 -12.15 4.50 16.01
C ASP A 212 -12.51 5.81 15.29
N VAL A 213 -13.31 6.70 15.88
CA VAL A 213 -13.76 7.94 15.21
C VAL A 213 -12.64 9.00 15.23
N ILE A 214 -12.09 9.32 14.05
CA ILE A 214 -11.17 10.45 13.88
C ILE A 214 -11.95 11.70 13.44
N HIS A 215 -11.96 12.72 14.28
CA HIS A 215 -12.42 14.05 13.89
C HIS A 215 -11.24 14.87 13.34
N ILE A 216 -11.14 14.95 12.02
CA ILE A 216 -10.16 15.82 11.34
C ILE A 216 -10.70 17.26 11.26
N GLN A 217 -9.88 18.23 11.66
CA GLN A 217 -10.20 19.66 11.50
C GLN A 217 -9.73 20.14 10.13
N GLY A 218 -10.48 19.76 9.10
CA GLY A 218 -10.16 20.02 7.70
C GLY A 218 -9.55 18.83 6.98
N PRO A 219 -9.38 18.94 5.65
CA PRO A 219 -8.91 17.86 4.79
C PRO A 219 -7.45 17.52 5.04
N VAL A 220 -7.12 16.23 4.88
CA VAL A 220 -5.74 15.80 4.77
C VAL A 220 -5.15 16.30 3.45
N LYS A 221 -3.90 16.74 3.45
CA LYS A 221 -3.33 17.48 2.32
C LYS A 221 -3.26 16.68 1.03
N GLY A 222 -2.93 15.39 1.11
CA GLY A 222 -2.91 14.56 -0.08
C GLY A 222 -2.94 13.06 0.18
N CYS A 223 -3.38 12.32 -0.84
CA CYS A 223 -3.32 10.87 -0.91
C CYS A 223 -2.76 10.41 -2.26
N PHE A 224 -1.78 9.52 -2.28
CA PHE A 224 -1.38 8.82 -3.52
C PHE A 224 -1.69 7.33 -3.45
N LEU A 225 -2.16 6.77 -4.56
CA LEU A 225 -2.56 5.38 -4.72
C LEU A 225 -1.76 4.79 -5.88
N VAL A 226 -0.87 3.83 -5.61
CA VAL A 226 -0.07 3.17 -6.66
C VAL A 226 -0.62 1.79 -6.93
N SER A 227 -1.04 1.55 -8.18
CA SER A 227 -1.61 0.27 -8.62
C SER A 227 -2.62 -0.32 -7.60
N PRO A 228 -3.56 0.47 -7.05
CA PRO A 228 -4.33 0.05 -5.88
C PRO A 228 -5.19 -1.17 -6.18
N LEU A 229 -5.21 -2.11 -5.23
CA LEU A 229 -6.15 -3.23 -5.27
C LEU A 229 -7.57 -2.70 -5.00
N ALA A 230 -8.36 -2.52 -6.06
CA ALA A 230 -9.64 -1.82 -5.97
C ALA A 230 -10.89 -2.74 -6.02
N SER A 231 -10.73 -4.04 -6.30
CA SER A 231 -11.79 -5.06 -6.22
C SER A 231 -11.22 -6.46 -5.88
N PHE A 232 -11.96 -7.26 -5.11
CA PHE A 232 -11.54 -8.60 -4.64
C PHE A 232 -12.12 -9.76 -5.45
N ASP A 233 -12.88 -9.48 -6.51
CA ASP A 233 -13.57 -10.47 -7.36
C ASP A 233 -12.64 -11.52 -8.03
N PHE A 234 -11.31 -11.40 -7.90
CA PHE A 234 -10.36 -12.07 -8.79
C PHE A 234 -9.18 -12.83 -8.15
N ASN A 235 -9.10 -13.01 -6.82
CA ASN A 235 -7.91 -13.68 -6.25
C ASN A 235 -8.18 -14.56 -5.01
N GLU A 236 -7.58 -15.76 -4.97
CA GLU A 236 -7.56 -16.66 -3.81
C GLU A 236 -6.94 -16.01 -2.57
N TRP A 237 -5.97 -15.11 -2.73
CA TRP A 237 -5.43 -14.34 -1.59
C TRP A 237 -6.43 -13.32 -1.02
N GLY A 238 -7.36 -12.82 -1.83
CA GLY A 238 -8.47 -12.00 -1.35
C GLY A 238 -9.31 -12.76 -0.33
N ARG A 239 -9.60 -14.04 -0.60
CA ARG A 239 -10.34 -14.92 0.33
C ARG A 239 -9.64 -15.07 1.68
N TYR A 240 -8.33 -15.28 1.71
CA TYR A 240 -7.57 -15.31 2.98
C TYR A 240 -7.73 -14.02 3.81
N PHE A 241 -7.97 -12.89 3.14
CA PHE A 241 -8.14 -11.58 3.77
C PHE A 241 -9.57 -11.31 4.26
N VAL A 242 -10.58 -11.72 3.50
CA VAL A 242 -11.99 -11.35 3.75
C VAL A 242 -12.87 -12.49 4.29
N ASP A 243 -12.48 -13.75 4.15
CA ASP A 243 -13.24 -14.88 4.68
C ASP A 243 -13.26 -14.82 6.22
N ASP A 244 -14.38 -15.17 6.85
CA ASP A 244 -14.60 -15.07 8.30
C ASP A 244 -14.41 -13.65 8.87
N SER A 245 -14.56 -12.62 8.03
CA SER A 245 -14.49 -11.21 8.40
C SER A 245 -15.85 -10.53 8.16
N PRO A 246 -16.09 -9.32 8.72
CA PRO A 246 -17.33 -8.58 8.47
C PRO A 246 -17.45 -8.07 7.02
N TRP A 247 -16.43 -8.22 6.17
CA TRP A 247 -16.38 -7.68 4.82
C TRP A 247 -17.62 -8.05 3.97
N HIS A 248 -18.03 -9.31 3.97
CA HIS A 248 -19.18 -9.76 3.17
C HIS A 248 -20.49 -9.10 3.63
N GLU A 249 -20.70 -8.99 4.95
CA GLU A 249 -21.86 -8.30 5.53
C GLU A 249 -21.83 -6.80 5.20
N GLU A 250 -20.65 -6.18 5.29
CA GLU A 250 -20.44 -4.76 5.05
C GLU A 250 -20.66 -4.40 3.56
N ILE A 251 -20.09 -5.16 2.62
CA ILE A 251 -20.31 -4.96 1.18
C ILE A 251 -21.78 -5.19 0.82
N PHE A 252 -22.42 -6.24 1.36
CA PHE A 252 -23.85 -6.48 1.14
C PHE A 252 -24.72 -5.32 1.65
N ALA A 253 -24.31 -4.68 2.77
CA ALA A 253 -24.94 -3.48 3.30
C ALA A 253 -24.58 -2.19 2.55
N GLY A 254 -23.70 -2.25 1.55
CA GLY A 254 -23.26 -1.10 0.75
C GLY A 254 -22.16 -0.27 1.40
N TYR A 255 -21.43 -0.81 2.37
CA TYR A 255 -20.34 -0.11 3.06
C TYR A 255 -18.98 -0.32 2.37
N GLY A 256 -18.47 0.74 1.72
CA GLY A 256 -17.25 0.72 0.91
C GLY A 256 -15.94 0.86 1.67
N TRP A 257 -15.87 0.38 2.92
CA TRP A 257 -14.68 0.52 3.79
C TRP A 257 -13.44 -0.19 3.25
N GLY A 258 -13.63 -1.36 2.65
CA GLY A 258 -12.56 -2.25 2.24
C GLY A 258 -12.59 -2.61 0.76
N MET A 259 -13.38 -1.91 -0.07
CA MET A 259 -13.29 -1.90 -1.53
C MET A 259 -14.17 -0.80 -2.13
N ALA A 260 -13.53 0.23 -2.67
CA ALA A 260 -14.18 1.42 -3.22
C ALA A 260 -15.10 1.15 -4.42
N LEU A 261 -14.81 0.09 -5.19
CA LEU A 261 -15.52 -0.26 -6.43
C LEU A 261 -16.52 -1.41 -6.26
N ASP A 262 -16.50 -2.09 -5.12
CA ASP A 262 -17.42 -3.21 -4.85
C ASP A 262 -18.76 -2.72 -4.25
N VAL A 263 -18.91 -1.40 -4.12
CA VAL A 263 -20.14 -0.70 -3.70
C VAL A 263 -20.52 0.35 -4.74
N PRO A 264 -21.78 0.83 -4.78
CA PRO A 264 -22.18 1.88 -5.73
C PRO A 264 -21.31 3.14 -5.62
N ASP A 265 -21.00 3.77 -6.76
CA ASP A 265 -20.20 5.01 -6.83
C ASP A 265 -20.71 6.14 -5.92
N SER A 266 -22.00 6.14 -5.55
CA SER A 266 -22.59 7.09 -4.61
C SER A 266 -21.95 7.04 -3.21
N TRP A 267 -21.22 5.97 -2.88
CA TRP A 267 -20.39 5.90 -1.67
C TRP A 267 -19.39 7.05 -1.56
N TRP A 268 -18.95 7.60 -2.70
CA TRP A 268 -17.98 8.69 -2.75
C TRP A 268 -18.62 10.08 -2.93
N ASP A 269 -19.95 10.18 -2.92
CA ASP A 269 -20.66 11.42 -3.21
C ASP A 269 -20.29 12.53 -2.20
N GLY A 270 -19.70 13.61 -2.72
CA GLY A 270 -19.35 14.77 -1.91
C GLY A 270 -18.17 14.54 -0.98
N PHE A 271 -17.31 13.55 -1.27
CA PHE A 271 -16.07 13.31 -0.54
C PHE A 271 -15.17 14.56 -0.49
N THR A 272 -14.79 14.98 0.72
CA THR A 272 -13.98 16.18 0.99
C THR A 272 -12.82 15.95 1.96
N ALA A 273 -12.57 14.71 2.41
CA ALA A 273 -11.61 14.46 3.48
C ALA A 273 -10.13 14.56 3.05
N VAL A 274 -9.86 14.59 1.73
CA VAL A 274 -8.52 14.72 1.16
C VAL A 274 -8.54 15.78 0.05
N ASP A 275 -7.59 16.72 0.09
CA ASP A 275 -7.52 17.84 -0.85
C ASP A 275 -7.01 17.43 -2.23
N HIS A 276 -5.94 16.64 -2.28
CA HIS A 276 -5.30 16.20 -3.52
C HIS A 276 -5.20 14.68 -3.56
N ILE A 277 -5.68 14.04 -4.61
CA ILE A 277 -5.64 12.59 -4.79
C ILE A 277 -4.91 12.28 -6.09
N LEU A 278 -3.83 11.51 -6.01
CA LEU A 278 -3.12 10.98 -7.17
C LEU A 278 -3.36 9.48 -7.27
N VAL A 279 -4.04 9.06 -8.34
CA VAL A 279 -4.17 7.64 -8.70
C VAL A 279 -3.14 7.32 -9.77
N THR A 280 -2.30 6.32 -9.55
CA THR A 280 -1.32 5.84 -10.54
C THR A 280 -1.49 4.36 -10.83
N GLY A 281 -1.10 3.95 -12.03
CA GLY A 281 -1.10 2.55 -12.43
C GLY A 281 -0.41 2.32 -13.77
N GLY A 282 -0.02 1.07 -14.01
CA GLY A 282 0.47 0.61 -15.29
C GLY A 282 -0.67 0.41 -16.29
N CYS A 283 -0.45 0.79 -17.55
CA CYS A 283 -1.36 0.44 -18.64
C CYS A 283 -1.46 -1.07 -18.88
N GLU A 284 -0.47 -1.83 -18.38
CA GLU A 284 -0.25 -3.24 -18.71
C GLU A 284 -0.33 -4.19 -17.51
N GLU A 285 -0.94 -3.74 -16.44
CA GLU A 285 -1.21 -4.54 -15.25
C GLU A 285 -2.64 -5.08 -15.21
N VAL A 286 -2.83 -6.11 -14.37
CA VAL A 286 -4.12 -6.80 -14.21
C VAL A 286 -5.20 -5.84 -13.70
N PHE A 287 -4.83 -4.80 -12.94
CA PHE A 287 -5.76 -3.85 -12.35
C PHE A 287 -6.00 -2.61 -13.20
N SER A 288 -5.43 -2.52 -14.40
CA SER A 288 -5.44 -1.30 -15.21
C SER A 288 -6.85 -0.74 -15.46
N ASP A 289 -7.83 -1.62 -15.73
CA ASP A 289 -9.21 -1.21 -15.95
C ASP A 289 -9.90 -0.75 -14.66
N HIS A 290 -9.68 -1.45 -13.55
CA HIS A 290 -10.17 -1.03 -12.23
C HIS A 290 -9.57 0.31 -11.80
N ILE A 291 -8.30 0.57 -12.09
CA ILE A 291 -7.63 1.82 -11.71
C ILE A 291 -8.17 2.99 -12.55
N ARG A 292 -8.39 2.77 -13.86
CA ARG A 292 -9.05 3.77 -14.70
C ARG A 292 -10.47 4.06 -14.22
N LEU A 293 -11.23 3.03 -13.86
CA LEU A 293 -12.57 3.17 -13.32
C LEU A 293 -12.55 3.94 -12.00
N LEU A 294 -11.72 3.54 -11.04
CA LEU A 294 -11.53 4.24 -9.76
C LEU A 294 -11.17 5.70 -9.97
N GLY A 295 -10.20 5.99 -10.84
CA GLY A 295 -9.82 7.37 -11.15
C GLY A 295 -10.98 8.19 -11.72
N LYS A 296 -11.86 7.58 -12.54
CA LYS A 296 -13.07 8.23 -13.06
C LYS A 296 -14.11 8.47 -11.97
N VAL A 297 -14.36 7.49 -11.10
CA VAL A 297 -15.28 7.61 -9.96
C VAL A 297 -14.82 8.74 -9.05
N LEU A 298 -13.58 8.71 -8.57
CA LEU A 298 -13.04 9.73 -7.68
C LEU A 298 -13.08 11.13 -8.32
N LYS A 299 -12.71 11.28 -9.60
CA LYS A 299 -12.81 12.57 -10.32
C LYS A 299 -14.24 13.11 -10.39
N THR A 300 -15.23 12.23 -10.45
CA THR A 300 -16.63 12.63 -10.61
C THR A 300 -17.29 12.92 -9.25
N LYS A 301 -16.90 12.18 -8.22
CA LYS A 301 -17.60 12.14 -6.93
C LYS A 301 -16.92 12.94 -5.82
N CYS A 302 -15.59 13.04 -5.85
CA CYS A 302 -14.82 13.81 -4.88
C CYS A 302 -14.78 15.30 -5.26
N LYS A 303 -14.81 16.18 -4.25
CA LYS A 303 -14.65 17.64 -4.43
C LYS A 303 -13.19 18.08 -4.48
N GLY A 304 -12.25 17.22 -4.06
CA GLY A 304 -10.81 17.48 -4.11
C GLY A 304 -10.22 17.38 -5.52
N ASN A 305 -8.95 17.74 -5.65
CA ASN A 305 -8.19 17.66 -6.89
C ASN A 305 -7.75 16.22 -7.17
N VAL A 306 -8.40 15.54 -8.11
CA VAL A 306 -8.09 14.14 -8.45
C VAL A 306 -7.33 14.06 -9.78
N ALA A 307 -6.11 13.52 -9.74
CA ALA A 307 -5.30 13.22 -10.91
C ALA A 307 -5.23 11.70 -11.14
N LEU A 308 -5.25 11.29 -12.41
CA LEU A 308 -5.01 9.90 -12.83
C LEU A 308 -3.78 9.90 -13.73
N HIS A 309 -2.77 9.13 -13.36
CA HIS A 309 -1.52 8.97 -14.09
C HIS A 309 -1.32 7.51 -14.50
N MET A 310 -1.54 7.21 -15.78
CA MET A 310 -1.28 5.89 -16.36
C MET A 310 0.01 5.91 -17.15
N SER A 311 0.92 4.99 -16.88
CA SER A 311 2.22 4.86 -17.55
C SER A 311 2.34 3.55 -18.31
N ASN A 312 3.21 3.49 -19.34
CA ASN A 312 3.52 2.23 -20.04
C ASN A 312 4.46 1.35 -19.20
N GLU A 313 3.94 0.86 -18.08
CA GLU A 313 4.63 0.05 -17.10
C GLU A 313 3.74 -1.08 -16.60
N THR A 314 4.35 -1.96 -15.81
CA THR A 314 3.67 -3.07 -15.15
C THR A 314 3.32 -2.70 -13.71
N HIS A 315 2.55 -3.58 -13.07
CA HIS A 315 2.16 -3.49 -11.65
C HIS A 315 3.32 -3.08 -10.73
N ASP A 316 3.05 -2.12 -9.85
CA ASP A 316 3.98 -1.53 -8.87
C ASP A 316 5.28 -0.98 -9.49
N GLY A 317 5.16 -0.27 -10.60
CA GLY A 317 6.28 0.38 -11.30
C GLY A 317 7.31 1.06 -10.38
N PRO A 318 6.89 1.94 -9.45
CA PRO A 318 7.79 2.57 -8.49
C PRO A 318 8.58 1.57 -7.63
N LEU A 319 7.92 0.58 -7.02
CA LEU A 319 8.61 -0.44 -6.22
C LEU A 319 9.63 -1.22 -7.07
N MET A 320 9.28 -1.53 -8.32
CA MET A 320 10.17 -2.22 -9.26
C MET A 320 11.37 -1.38 -9.67
N ASP A 321 11.31 -0.04 -9.60
CA ASP A 321 12.46 0.80 -9.90
C ASP A 321 13.54 0.59 -8.83
N PHE A 322 13.17 0.66 -7.55
CA PHE A 322 14.09 0.49 -6.44
C PHE A 322 14.56 -0.96 -6.27
N GLY A 323 13.65 -1.94 -6.41
CA GLY A 323 14.01 -3.35 -6.33
C GLY A 323 15.01 -3.80 -7.40
N ALA A 324 14.99 -3.16 -8.58
CA ALA A 324 15.94 -3.42 -9.65
C ALA A 324 17.07 -2.37 -9.75
N ARG A 325 17.14 -1.42 -8.79
CA ARG A 325 18.10 -0.31 -8.78
C ARG A 325 18.15 0.48 -10.09
N ARG A 326 16.98 0.69 -10.70
CA ARG A 326 16.79 1.47 -11.94
C ARG A 326 16.54 2.94 -11.61
N PRO A 327 16.81 3.86 -12.54
CA PRO A 327 16.40 5.25 -12.40
C PRO A 327 14.88 5.36 -12.17
N PRO A 328 14.41 6.36 -11.40
CA PRO A 328 12.98 6.60 -11.20
C PRO A 328 12.20 6.62 -12.52
N SER A 329 11.10 5.89 -12.59
CA SER A 329 10.15 5.90 -13.72
C SER A 329 9.38 7.23 -13.80
N ALA A 330 8.54 7.36 -14.83
CA ALA A 330 7.60 8.48 -14.94
C ALA A 330 6.63 8.53 -13.76
N THR A 331 6.13 7.37 -13.33
CA THR A 331 5.24 7.25 -12.18
C THR A 331 5.94 7.62 -10.88
N THR A 332 7.18 7.15 -10.66
CA THR A 332 7.97 7.54 -9.47
C THR A 332 8.20 9.04 -9.40
N ARG A 333 8.52 9.68 -10.54
CA ARG A 333 8.64 11.15 -10.60
C ARG A 333 7.31 11.86 -10.35
N ALA A 334 6.21 11.38 -10.92
CA ALA A 334 4.89 11.95 -10.71
C ALA A 334 4.47 11.92 -9.23
N ILE A 335 4.75 10.82 -8.53
CA ILE A 335 4.49 10.70 -7.08
C ILE A 335 5.37 11.65 -6.29
N LYS A 336 6.67 11.71 -6.61
CA LYS A 336 7.60 12.64 -5.97
C LYS A 336 7.14 14.09 -6.13
N ASP A 337 6.84 14.51 -7.36
CA ASP A 337 6.38 15.87 -7.64
C ASP A 337 5.06 16.17 -6.93
N PHE A 338 4.13 15.20 -6.87
CA PHE A 338 2.88 15.31 -6.13
C PHE A 338 3.09 15.49 -4.62
N VAL A 339 3.91 14.64 -3.97
CA VAL A 339 4.19 14.72 -2.53
C VAL A 339 4.81 16.06 -2.18
N ILE A 340 5.81 16.50 -2.97
CA ILE A 340 6.47 17.79 -2.77
C ILE A 340 5.47 18.93 -2.94
N ALA A 341 4.70 18.95 -4.04
CA ALA A 341 3.72 20.01 -4.30
C ALA A 341 2.65 20.09 -3.19
N CYS A 342 2.22 18.96 -2.64
CA CYS A 342 1.28 18.94 -1.52
C CYS A 342 1.86 19.60 -0.26
N LEU A 343 3.14 19.39 0.04
CA LEU A 343 3.73 19.74 1.35
C LEU A 343 4.59 21.01 1.33
N LYS A 344 4.79 21.64 0.17
CA LYS A 344 5.66 22.81 0.00
C LYS A 344 5.13 24.11 0.61
N ASP A 345 3.85 24.16 0.94
CA ASP A 345 3.18 25.31 1.56
C ASP A 345 2.88 25.09 3.06
#